data_AF-A0A919A348-F1
#
_entry.id   AF-A0A919A348-F1
#
_cell.length_a   1.000
_cell.length_b   1.000
_cell.length_c   1.000
_cell.angle_alpha   90.00
_cell.angle_beta   90.00
_cell.angle_gamma   90.00
#
_symmetry.space_group_name_H-M   'P 1'
#
loop_
_entity.id
_entity.type
_entity.pdbx_description
1 polymer ?
#
loop_
_entity_poly.entity_id
_entity_poly.type
_entity_poly.pdbx_seq_one_letter_code
_entity_poly.pdbx_strand_id
1 'polypeptide(L)'
;MLRIRLRAPGALVAGLFAGPALLLAQGTATAAPAAWVWSGSYGTASSAGTWDYVDHPEPDRWDVVFDGELTNSGGECYSTWFAVTYDLSMPVYAKAGTQCGPGTAPVHYSLASYGVGWNTNAYVTVCKGTTTRDDCAPLRWISTIWA
;
A
#
# COMPACT_ATOMS: atom_id res chain seq x y z
N MET A 1 -14.42 -40.59 8.48
CA MET A 1 -14.74 -40.44 7.05
C MET A 1 -16.24 -40.23 6.90
N LEU A 2 -16.68 -39.01 6.66
CA LEU A 2 -18.09 -38.63 6.63
C LEU A 2 -18.48 -38.23 5.20
N ARG A 3 -19.37 -39.01 4.58
CA ARG A 3 -19.96 -38.73 3.26
C ARG A 3 -21.37 -38.18 3.47
N ILE A 4 -21.66 -36.96 3.00
CA ILE A 4 -23.01 -36.37 3.02
C ILE A 4 -23.33 -35.75 1.65
N ARG A 5 -24.62 -35.78 1.33
CA ARG A 5 -25.28 -36.08 0.05
C ARG A 5 -25.46 -34.91 -0.92
N LEU A 6 -25.68 -35.33 -2.17
CA LEU A 6 -26.09 -34.61 -3.39
C LEU A 6 -27.51 -34.00 -3.41
N ARG A 7 -27.69 -33.10 -4.40
CA ARG A 7 -28.91 -32.56 -5.08
C ARG A 7 -29.56 -31.34 -4.38
N ALA A 8 -30.01 -30.30 -5.08
CA ALA A 8 -30.79 -30.30 -6.32
C ALA A 8 -30.61 -29.02 -7.19
N PRO A 9 -31.03 -29.05 -8.48
CA PRO A 9 -30.91 -27.96 -9.44
C PRO A 9 -32.09 -26.98 -9.34
N GLY A 10 -31.82 -25.68 -9.38
CA GLY A 10 -32.82 -24.62 -9.22
C GLY A 10 -32.88 -23.69 -10.44
N ALA A 11 -33.88 -23.96 -11.28
CA ALA A 11 -34.68 -23.06 -12.12
C ALA A 11 -34.01 -21.94 -12.95
N LEU A 12 -34.07 -22.13 -14.27
CA LEU A 12 -34.19 -21.10 -15.28
C LEU A 12 -35.33 -20.12 -14.94
N VAL A 13 -35.04 -18.81 -14.98
CA VAL A 13 -36.03 -17.77 -15.26
C VAL A 13 -35.49 -16.91 -16.41
N ALA A 14 -35.98 -17.18 -17.60
CA ALA A 14 -35.79 -16.35 -18.78
C ALA A 14 -36.77 -15.18 -18.70
N GLY A 15 -36.28 -14.02 -18.26
CA GLY A 15 -36.98 -12.74 -18.37
C GLY A 15 -36.49 -11.98 -19.59
N LEU A 16 -37.18 -12.11 -20.73
CA LEU A 16 -37.03 -11.18 -21.85
C LEU A 16 -37.71 -9.85 -21.47
N PHE A 17 -36.92 -8.87 -21.03
CA PHE A 17 -37.33 -7.47 -21.02
C PHE A 17 -36.65 -6.77 -22.20
N ALA A 18 -37.40 -6.57 -23.28
CA ALA A 18 -37.05 -5.67 -24.37
C ALA A 18 -37.27 -4.22 -23.90
N GLY A 19 -36.26 -3.67 -23.20
CA GLY A 19 -36.21 -2.26 -22.83
C GLY A 19 -35.53 -1.42 -23.93
N PRO A 20 -35.84 -0.12 -24.03
CA PRO A 20 -35.21 0.77 -25.00
C PRO A 20 -33.69 0.80 -24.77
N ALA A 21 -32.93 0.48 -25.82
CA ALA A 21 -31.49 0.54 -25.83
C ALA A 21 -31.04 2.00 -25.72
N LEU A 22 -30.88 2.47 -24.48
CA LEU A 22 -30.12 3.67 -24.16
C LEU A 22 -28.67 3.39 -24.55
N LEU A 23 -28.26 3.93 -25.71
CA LEU A 23 -26.87 4.10 -26.10
C LEU A 23 -26.19 5.02 -25.08
N LEU A 24 -25.79 4.44 -23.95
CA LEU A 24 -24.84 5.07 -23.05
C LEU A 24 -23.52 5.15 -23.80
N ALA A 25 -23.18 6.36 -24.24
CA ALA A 25 -21.85 6.67 -24.74
C ALA A 25 -20.84 6.25 -23.66
N GLN A 26 -20.17 5.11 -23.89
CA GLN A 26 -19.05 4.67 -23.07
C GLN A 26 -17.92 5.65 -23.36
N GLY A 27 -17.89 6.76 -22.62
CA GLY A 27 -16.70 7.58 -22.53
C GLY A 27 -15.60 6.66 -22.05
N THR A 28 -14.61 6.41 -22.91
CA THR A 28 -13.34 5.81 -22.49
C THR A 28 -12.70 6.82 -21.56
N ALA A 29 -13.03 6.75 -20.28
CA ALA A 29 -12.29 7.44 -19.25
C ALA A 29 -10.87 6.92 -19.35
N THR A 30 -9.98 7.74 -19.90
CA THR A 30 -8.55 7.48 -19.85
C THR A 30 -8.22 7.33 -18.39
N ALA A 31 -7.92 6.10 -17.97
CA ALA A 31 -7.45 5.84 -16.63
C ALA A 31 -6.23 6.75 -16.42
N ALA A 32 -6.29 7.60 -15.39
CA ALA A 32 -5.13 8.34 -14.97
C ALA A 32 -3.96 7.35 -14.81
N PRO A 33 -2.72 7.74 -15.13
CA PRO A 33 -1.57 6.89 -14.88
C PRO A 33 -1.67 6.35 -13.46
N ALA A 34 -1.45 5.05 -13.31
CA ALA A 34 -1.55 4.39 -12.01
C ALA A 34 -0.63 5.14 -11.04
N ALA A 35 -1.22 5.78 -10.04
CA ALA A 35 -0.45 6.42 -8.98
C ALA A 35 0.53 5.38 -8.44
N TRP A 36 1.75 5.82 -8.11
CA TRP A 36 2.74 4.90 -7.61
C TRP A 36 2.31 4.48 -6.20
N VAL A 37 1.80 3.26 -6.07
CA VAL A 37 1.12 2.79 -4.86
C VAL A 37 2.02 1.88 -4.04
N TRP A 38 1.81 1.88 -2.73
CA TRP A 38 2.45 0.96 -1.80
C TRP A 38 1.42 0.39 -0.80
N SER A 39 1.69 -0.80 -0.28
CA SER A 39 0.85 -1.39 0.78
C SER A 39 1.56 -2.48 1.58
N GLY A 40 1.11 -2.70 2.81
CA GLY A 40 1.53 -3.76 3.70
C GLY A 40 0.48 -4.05 4.77
N SER A 41 0.49 -5.25 5.34
CA SER A 41 -0.44 -5.63 6.41
C SER A 41 0.22 -6.56 7.42
N TYR A 42 -0.23 -6.47 8.67
CA TYR A 42 0.19 -7.36 9.74
C TYR A 42 -0.89 -7.46 10.82
N GLY A 43 -1.26 -8.69 11.19
CA GLY A 43 -2.34 -8.93 12.17
C GLY A 43 -3.65 -8.24 11.76
N THR A 44 -4.14 -7.33 12.60
CA THR A 44 -5.38 -6.57 12.38
C THR A 44 -5.16 -5.20 11.72
N ALA A 45 -3.92 -4.90 11.32
CA ALA A 45 -3.55 -3.62 10.74
C ALA A 45 -3.15 -3.73 9.27
N SER A 46 -3.51 -2.71 8.50
CA SER A 46 -3.17 -2.54 7.09
C SER A 46 -2.71 -1.11 6.85
N SER A 47 -1.62 -0.93 6.12
CA SER A 47 -1.12 0.36 5.69
C SER A 47 -1.02 0.43 4.17
N ALA A 48 -1.48 1.51 3.58
CA ALA A 48 -1.44 1.71 2.14
C ALA A 48 -1.43 3.19 1.79
N GLY A 49 -0.92 3.51 0.61
CA GLY A 49 -0.82 4.88 0.16
C GLY A 49 -0.20 5.01 -1.23
N THR A 50 0.25 6.22 -1.53
CA THR A 50 0.95 6.59 -2.75
C THR A 50 2.34 7.13 -2.43
N TRP A 51 3.18 7.19 -3.44
CA TRP A 51 4.45 7.88 -3.37
C TRP A 51 4.71 8.69 -4.63
N ASP A 52 5.51 9.74 -4.51
CA ASP A 52 5.83 10.64 -5.61
C ASP A 52 7.23 11.26 -5.44
N TYR A 53 7.75 11.81 -6.53
CA TYR A 53 8.92 12.67 -6.51
C TYR A 53 8.51 14.12 -6.27
N VAL A 54 9.19 14.77 -5.34
CA VAL A 54 9.01 16.20 -5.06
C VAL A 54 10.27 16.92 -5.52
N ASP A 55 10.14 17.68 -6.61
CA ASP A 55 11.21 18.53 -7.11
C ASP A 55 11.47 19.71 -6.17
N HIS A 56 12.74 20.03 -5.96
CA HIS A 56 13.15 21.24 -5.26
C HIS A 56 13.72 22.28 -6.23
N PRO A 57 13.78 23.57 -5.83
CA PRO A 57 14.37 24.62 -6.68
C PRO A 57 15.87 24.44 -6.92
N GLU A 58 16.57 23.72 -6.04
CA GLU A 58 17.99 23.42 -6.22
C GLU A 58 18.19 22.36 -7.31
N PRO A 59 19.18 22.53 -8.21
CA PRO A 59 19.48 21.53 -9.23
C PRO A 59 19.85 20.19 -8.60
N ASP A 60 19.40 19.11 -9.22
CA ASP A 60 19.65 17.71 -8.82
C ASP A 60 19.15 17.35 -7.41
N ARG A 61 18.20 18.14 -6.88
CA ARG A 61 17.54 17.86 -5.60
C ARG A 61 16.07 17.52 -5.81
N TRP A 62 15.73 16.31 -5.40
CA TRP A 62 14.35 15.85 -5.27
C TRP A 62 14.17 15.18 -3.89
N ASP A 63 12.94 14.94 -3.47
CA ASP A 63 12.64 14.04 -2.37
C ASP A 63 11.70 12.95 -2.87
N VAL A 64 11.70 11.78 -2.24
CA VAL A 64 10.63 10.81 -2.42
C VAL A 64 9.72 10.87 -1.22
N VAL A 65 8.46 11.20 -1.45
CA VAL A 65 7.47 11.29 -0.39
C VAL A 65 6.52 10.12 -0.50
N PHE A 66 6.34 9.42 0.61
CA PHE A 66 5.39 8.34 0.80
C PHE A 66 4.29 8.82 1.73
N ASP A 67 3.08 8.95 1.21
CA ASP A 67 1.89 9.37 1.95
C ASP A 67 0.85 8.27 1.94
N GLY A 68 0.16 8.10 3.06
CA GLY A 68 -0.92 7.14 3.16
C GLY A 68 -1.50 7.06 4.54
N GLU A 69 -2.09 5.91 4.84
CA GLU A 69 -2.76 5.66 6.11
C GLU A 69 -2.37 4.29 6.67
N LEU A 70 -2.48 4.17 7.99
CA LEU A 70 -2.41 2.92 8.75
C LEU A 70 -3.75 2.74 9.47
N THR A 71 -4.51 1.75 9.03
CA THR A 71 -5.77 1.35 9.65
C THR A 71 -5.55 0.13 10.53
N ASN A 72 -6.20 0.10 11.69
CA ASN A 72 -6.20 -1.04 12.60
C ASN A 72 -7.63 -1.33 13.06
N SER A 73 -8.02 -2.60 13.07
CA SER A 73 -9.32 -3.06 13.59
C SER A 73 -9.23 -3.72 14.98
N GLY A 74 -8.01 -4.00 15.47
CA GLY A 74 -7.77 -4.68 16.75
C GLY A 74 -7.40 -3.74 17.90
N GLY A 75 -7.31 -4.28 19.12
CA GLY A 75 -6.99 -3.51 20.34
C GLY A 75 -5.50 -3.18 20.55
N GLU A 76 -4.62 -3.82 19.79
CA GLU A 76 -3.16 -3.65 19.91
C GLU A 76 -2.69 -2.37 19.19
N CYS A 77 -1.43 -1.98 19.41
CA CYS A 77 -0.78 -0.94 18.62
C CYS A 77 -0.04 -1.56 17.43
N TYR A 78 -0.05 -0.86 16.30
CA TYR A 78 0.76 -1.18 15.14
C TYR A 78 1.46 0.08 14.62
N SER A 79 2.59 -0.12 13.94
CA SER A 79 3.37 0.95 13.32
C SER A 79 3.80 0.59 11.90
N THR A 80 3.77 1.58 11.01
CA THR A 80 4.30 1.45 9.65
C THR A 80 5.75 1.90 9.64
N TRP A 81 6.61 1.08 9.05
CA TRP A 81 8.02 1.37 8.87
C TRP A 81 8.40 1.26 7.40
N PHE A 82 9.17 2.23 6.94
CA PHE A 82 9.85 2.16 5.66
C PHE A 82 11.28 1.69 5.87
N ALA A 83 11.77 0.90 4.92
CA ALA A 83 13.16 0.52 4.82
C ALA A 83 13.71 1.00 3.50
N VAL A 84 14.89 1.61 3.52
CA VAL A 84 15.59 2.03 2.31
C VAL A 84 16.97 1.40 2.29
N THR A 85 17.32 0.78 1.17
CA THR A 85 18.67 0.24 0.92
C THR A 85 19.32 1.03 -0.20
N TYR A 86 20.57 1.45 -0.01
CA TYR A 86 21.38 2.10 -1.04
C TYR A 86 22.45 1.13 -1.54
N ASP A 87 22.48 0.81 -2.82
CA ASP A 87 23.54 -0.01 -3.44
C ASP A 87 23.87 -1.29 -2.64
N LEU A 88 22.83 -2.01 -2.21
CA LEU A 88 22.91 -3.25 -1.42
C LEU A 88 23.48 -3.12 0.00
N SER A 89 23.58 -1.89 0.53
CA SER A 89 23.90 -1.65 1.94
C SER A 89 22.82 -2.15 2.89
N MET A 90 23.15 -2.19 4.19
CA MET A 90 22.16 -2.51 5.23
C MET A 90 20.96 -1.54 5.17
N PRO A 91 19.72 -2.05 5.22
CA PRO A 91 18.54 -1.20 5.18
C PRO A 91 18.50 -0.24 6.37
N VAL A 92 18.26 1.03 6.08
CA VAL A 92 17.93 2.06 7.07
C VAL A 92 16.43 2.07 7.25
N TYR A 93 15.98 2.06 8.51
CA TYR A 93 14.56 1.98 8.83
C TYR A 93 14.07 3.25 9.51
N ALA A 94 12.88 3.69 9.10
CA ALA A 94 12.22 4.84 9.68
C ALA A 94 10.75 4.52 9.96
N LYS A 95 10.28 4.88 11.16
CA LYS A 95 8.86 4.76 11.53
C LYS A 95 8.11 5.95 10.97
N ALA A 96 7.02 5.69 10.28
CA ALA A 96 6.26 6.72 9.54
C ALA A 96 4.84 6.95 10.09
N GLY A 97 4.32 6.01 10.88
CA GLY A 97 2.99 6.15 11.49
C GLY A 97 2.76 5.11 12.59
N THR A 98 1.78 5.37 13.46
CA THR A 98 1.39 4.45 14.53
C THR A 98 -0.11 4.60 14.80
N GLN A 99 -0.81 3.48 14.88
CA GLN A 99 -2.23 3.42 15.24
C GLN A 99 -2.43 2.42 16.39
N CYS A 100 -2.95 2.92 17.51
CA CYS A 100 -3.26 2.12 18.69
C CYS A 100 -4.75 1.92 18.82
N GLY A 101 -5.17 0.65 18.94
CA GLY A 101 -6.58 0.30 18.95
C GLY A 101 -7.28 0.54 17.61
N PRO A 102 -8.60 0.34 17.56
CA PRO A 102 -9.38 0.54 16.35
C PRO A 102 -9.30 1.99 15.85
N GLY A 103 -8.99 2.18 14.57
CA GLY A 103 -8.95 3.50 13.94
C GLY A 103 -7.97 3.59 12.78
N THR A 104 -7.70 4.82 12.36
CA THR A 104 -6.78 5.14 11.26
C THR A 104 -5.85 6.28 11.69
N ALA A 105 -4.56 6.15 11.37
CA ALA A 105 -3.56 7.19 11.54
C ALA A 105 -2.88 7.52 10.20
N PRO A 106 -2.47 8.78 9.97
CA PRO A 106 -1.69 9.14 8.81
C PRO A 106 -0.30 8.48 8.85
N VAL A 107 0.22 8.19 7.67
CA VAL A 107 1.59 7.72 7.43
C VAL A 107 2.25 8.72 6.50
N HIS A 108 3.38 9.26 6.94
CA HIS A 108 4.20 10.16 6.13
C HIS A 108 5.68 9.78 6.29
N TYR A 109 6.37 9.61 5.17
CA TYR A 109 7.81 9.40 5.13
C TYR A 109 8.41 10.15 3.95
N SER A 110 9.45 10.94 4.22
CA SER A 110 10.21 11.64 3.19
C SER A 110 11.64 11.11 3.18
N LEU A 111 12.10 10.74 1.99
CA LEU A 111 13.46 10.34 1.69
C LEU A 111 14.14 11.48 0.93
N ALA A 112 15.07 12.16 1.57
CA ALA A 112 15.83 13.22 0.93
C ALA A 112 16.86 12.67 -0.06
N SER A 113 16.91 13.22 -1.28
CA SER A 113 17.78 12.74 -2.38
C SER A 113 19.26 13.12 -2.26
N TYR A 114 19.72 13.78 -1.21
CA TYR A 114 21.16 14.06 -1.05
C TYR A 114 21.93 12.73 -0.81
N GLY A 115 22.17 11.95 -1.87
CA GLY A 115 22.88 10.68 -1.84
C GLY A 115 22.07 9.42 -2.15
N VAL A 116 20.88 9.51 -2.75
CA VAL A 116 20.24 8.34 -3.38
C VAL A 116 21.13 7.86 -4.53
N GLY A 117 21.91 6.81 -4.26
CA GLY A 117 22.70 6.11 -5.27
C GLY A 117 21.81 5.54 -6.38
N TRP A 118 22.43 5.16 -7.48
CA TRP A 118 21.74 4.67 -8.69
C TRP A 118 20.82 3.47 -8.42
N ASN A 119 21.01 2.75 -7.32
CA ASN A 119 20.12 1.64 -6.91
C ASN A 119 19.60 1.83 -5.48
N THR A 120 18.64 2.74 -5.32
CA THR A 120 17.90 2.88 -4.06
C THR A 120 16.64 2.02 -4.10
N ASN A 121 16.48 1.08 -3.18
CA ASN A 121 15.24 0.28 -3.09
C ASN A 121 14.46 0.65 -1.83
N ALA A 122 13.16 0.88 -2.00
CA ALA A 122 12.24 1.17 -0.91
C ALA A 122 11.37 -0.06 -0.59
N TYR A 123 11.16 -0.28 0.71
CA TYR A 123 10.33 -1.35 1.23
C TYR A 123 9.42 -0.80 2.33
N VAL A 124 8.29 -1.46 2.55
CA VAL A 124 7.38 -1.19 3.67
C VAL A 124 7.19 -2.45 4.50
N THR A 125 7.01 -2.26 5.81
CA THR A 125 6.52 -3.29 6.72
C THR A 125 5.60 -2.69 7.77
N VAL A 126 4.64 -3.49 8.24
CA VAL A 126 3.83 -3.17 9.42
C VAL A 126 4.31 -4.04 10.57
N CYS A 127 4.52 -3.42 11.72
CA CYS A 127 5.00 -4.06 12.93
C CYS A 127 3.99 -3.88 14.06
N LYS A 128 3.88 -4.88 14.93
CA LYS A 128 3.15 -4.76 16.19
C LYS A 128 3.98 -3.95 17.18
N GLY A 129 3.33 -3.08 17.94
CA GLY A 129 3.97 -2.16 18.88
C GLY A 129 4.35 -0.80 18.28
N THR A 130 5.04 0.01 19.08
CA THR A 130 5.28 1.44 18.79
C THR A 130 6.77 1.82 18.71
N THR A 131 7.68 1.00 19.22
CA THR A 131 9.09 1.37 19.41
C THR A 131 10.07 0.46 18.69
N THR A 132 9.82 -0.85 18.64
CA THR A 132 10.75 -1.82 18.06
C THR A 132 10.18 -2.45 16.79
N ARG A 133 11.04 -3.22 16.10
CA ARG A 133 10.72 -3.96 14.88
C ARG A 133 10.92 -5.46 15.05
N ASP A 134 10.71 -5.95 16.27
CA ASP A 134 10.94 -7.36 16.61
C ASP A 134 9.77 -8.27 16.19
N ASP A 135 8.59 -7.68 15.98
CA ASP A 135 7.36 -8.37 15.62
C ASP A 135 6.71 -7.69 14.40
N CYS A 136 7.10 -8.14 13.21
CA CYS A 136 6.74 -7.50 11.94
C CYS A 136 6.33 -8.50 10.85
N ALA A 137 5.55 -8.02 9.88
CA ALA A 137 5.41 -8.70 8.60
C ALA A 137 6.77 -8.79 7.86
N PRO A 138 6.91 -9.70 6.89
CA PRO A 138 8.00 -9.65 5.93
C PRO A 138 8.02 -8.32 5.18
N LEU A 139 9.21 -7.81 4.86
CA LEU A 139 9.37 -6.61 4.05
C LEU A 139 8.71 -6.78 2.69
N ARG A 140 7.96 -5.77 2.27
CA ARG A 140 7.34 -5.68 0.95
C ARG A 140 8.10 -4.67 0.11
N TRP A 141 8.61 -5.10 -1.03
CA TRP A 141 9.22 -4.21 -2.00
C TRP A 141 8.17 -3.26 -2.57
N ILE A 142 8.52 -1.98 -2.64
CA ILE A 142 7.68 -0.93 -3.22
C ILE A 142 8.15 -0.61 -4.63
N SER A 143 9.40 -0.14 -4.73
CA SER A 143 10.00 0.28 -5.99
C SER A 143 11.52 0.39 -5.87
N THR A 144 12.18 0.38 -7.02
CA THR A 144 13.51 0.94 -7.19
C THR A 144 13.36 2.41 -7.56
N ILE A 145 13.97 3.26 -6.74
CA ILE A 145 14.00 4.71 -6.91
C ILE A 145 15.26 5.03 -7.71
N TRP A 146 15.06 5.60 -8.88
CA TRP A 146 16.12 6.04 -9.77
C TRP A 146 16.38 7.54 -9.59
N ALA A 147 17.65 7.92 -9.70
CA ALA A 147 18.12 9.30 -9.73
C ALA A 147 18.32 9.79 -11.16
#